data_AF-A0A852TJZ7-F1
#
_entry.id   AF-A0A852TJZ7-F1
#
_cell.length_a   1.000
_cell.length_b   1.000
_cell.length_c   1.000
_cell.angle_alpha   90.00
_cell.angle_beta   90.00
_cell.angle_gamma   90.00
#
_symmetry.space_group_name_H-M   'P 1'
#
loop_
_entity.id
_entity.type
_entity.pdbx_description
1 polymer ?
#
loop_
_entity_poly.entity_id
_entity_poly.type
_entity_poly.pdbx_seq_one_letter_code
_entity_poly.pdbx_strand_id
1 'polypeptide(L)'
;MKGKLMFLLIMALLGLAACNQDTNTPGNTEPNSTDSSETDQGDKQPDVIENDETDSGGTNEEDKHDMEENKQYGNDVFKEVSVSPLEDGSVVVKGKARVFEGVFQYAVISGTEILLENHYQTEGAPAWASFEIAIDNQFLTKEQVSIELFVYSAKDGAKTDILTIPIK
;
A
#
# COMPACT_ATOMS: atom_id res chain seq x y z
N MET A 1 28.85 -29.30 16.63
CA MET A 1 30.27 -29.33 16.20
C MET A 1 30.47 -28.27 15.12
N LYS A 2 31.62 -27.56 15.08
CA LYS A 2 31.82 -26.41 14.20
C LYS A 2 32.56 -26.83 12.91
N GLY A 3 31.82 -27.06 11.83
CA GLY A 3 32.38 -27.33 10.50
C GLY A 3 32.53 -26.05 9.68
N LYS A 4 33.70 -25.41 9.72
CA LYS A 4 34.11 -24.47 8.67
C LYS A 4 34.68 -25.28 7.51
N LEU A 5 34.10 -25.19 6.33
CA LEU A 5 34.82 -25.51 5.09
C LEU A 5 34.56 -24.43 4.05
N MET A 6 35.49 -23.48 4.02
CA MET A 6 35.61 -22.43 3.02
C MET A 6 36.09 -23.06 1.71
N PHE A 7 35.27 -23.04 0.67
CA PHE A 7 35.73 -23.25 -0.70
C PHE A 7 35.62 -21.92 -1.45
N LEU A 8 36.78 -21.39 -1.82
CA LEU A 8 36.93 -20.18 -2.62
C LEU A 8 37.56 -20.64 -3.94
N LEU A 9 36.81 -20.56 -5.04
CA LEU A 9 37.38 -20.73 -6.37
C LEU A 9 36.90 -19.64 -7.34
N ILE A 10 37.92 -18.90 -7.77
CA ILE A 10 38.01 -17.72 -8.61
C ILE A 10 37.71 -18.01 -10.11
N MET A 11 37.40 -16.93 -10.87
CA MET A 11 37.28 -16.79 -12.35
C MET A 11 35.98 -17.34 -13.00
N ALA A 12 35.30 -16.60 -13.90
CA ALA A 12 35.89 -15.81 -15.00
C ALA A 12 35.14 -14.51 -15.37
N LEU A 13 35.89 -13.50 -15.83
CA LEU A 13 35.42 -12.24 -16.40
C LEU A 13 35.56 -12.27 -17.94
N LEU A 14 34.46 -12.48 -18.67
CA LEU A 14 34.32 -12.32 -20.13
C LEU A 14 32.84 -11.99 -20.41
N GLY A 15 32.45 -10.95 -21.17
CA GLY A 15 33.22 -9.85 -21.75
C GLY A 15 32.26 -8.74 -22.22
N LEU A 16 32.78 -7.55 -22.53
CA LEU A 16 31.99 -6.44 -23.06
C LEU A 16 31.63 -6.68 -24.53
N ALA A 17 30.35 -6.52 -24.88
CA ALA A 17 29.89 -6.42 -26.27
C ALA A 17 29.12 -5.10 -26.43
N ALA A 18 29.85 -4.03 -26.75
CA ALA A 18 29.26 -2.76 -27.18
C ALA A 18 29.21 -2.74 -28.72
N CYS A 19 28.01 -2.80 -29.28
CA CYS A 19 27.78 -2.47 -30.69
C CYS A 19 27.09 -1.11 -30.76
N ASN A 20 27.85 -0.06 -31.08
CA ASN A 20 27.34 1.24 -31.44
C ASN A 20 27.46 1.42 -32.95
N GLN A 21 26.37 1.71 -33.66
CA GLN A 21 26.45 2.46 -34.91
C GLN A 21 25.09 3.02 -35.33
N ASP A 22 25.02 4.34 -35.37
CA ASP A 22 23.94 5.10 -35.99
C ASP A 22 23.87 4.84 -37.51
N THR A 23 22.66 4.84 -38.06
CA THR A 23 22.43 5.13 -39.47
C THR A 23 21.40 6.26 -39.63
N ASN A 24 21.90 7.49 -39.63
CA ASN A 24 21.16 8.63 -40.16
C ASN A 24 21.11 8.53 -41.69
N THR A 25 19.92 8.60 -42.28
CA THR A 25 19.73 8.79 -43.74
C THR A 25 18.77 9.96 -43.97
N PRO A 26 19.22 11.10 -44.54
CA PRO A 26 18.36 12.19 -44.95
C PRO A 26 17.83 11.98 -46.39
N GLY A 27 16.61 12.43 -46.69
CA GLY A 27 16.01 12.24 -48.02
C GLY A 27 14.64 12.88 -48.20
N ASN A 28 14.60 14.21 -48.28
CA ASN A 28 13.40 15.03 -48.53
C ASN A 28 12.78 14.79 -49.93
N THR A 29 11.44 14.79 -50.06
CA THR A 29 10.69 15.47 -51.16
C THR A 29 9.20 15.59 -50.80
N GLU A 30 8.74 16.82 -50.57
CA GLU A 30 7.33 17.24 -50.66
C GLU A 30 7.06 17.87 -52.04
N PRO A 31 5.81 17.99 -52.53
CA PRO A 31 5.13 19.28 -52.35
C PRO A 31 3.58 19.27 -52.24
N ASN A 32 3.08 19.89 -51.16
CA ASN A 32 2.09 20.97 -51.09
C ASN A 32 0.83 21.03 -51.99
N SER A 33 -0.33 21.19 -51.33
CA SER A 33 -1.32 22.29 -51.51
C SER A 33 -2.21 22.32 -50.25
N THR A 34 -2.11 23.30 -49.32
CA THR A 34 -2.82 24.62 -49.29
C THR A 34 -4.31 24.53 -49.70
N ASP A 35 -5.31 25.14 -49.03
CA ASP A 35 -5.32 26.33 -48.15
C ASP A 35 -6.62 26.43 -47.30
N SER A 36 -6.57 27.06 -46.11
CA SER A 36 -7.53 28.08 -45.60
C SER A 36 -7.47 28.29 -44.06
N SER A 37 -6.89 29.43 -43.63
CA SER A 37 -7.21 30.29 -42.45
C SER A 37 -7.52 29.65 -41.06
N GLU A 38 -6.79 29.95 -39.98
CA GLU A 38 -6.77 31.23 -39.20
C GLU A 38 -8.16 31.66 -38.67
N THR A 39 -8.37 32.20 -37.46
CA THR A 39 -7.51 32.67 -36.33
C THR A 39 -8.15 32.21 -34.99
N ASP A 40 -7.78 32.56 -33.74
CA ASP A 40 -6.91 33.60 -33.14
C ASP A 40 -6.31 33.11 -31.79
N GLN A 41 -5.53 33.95 -31.10
CA GLN A 41 -4.89 33.70 -29.79
C GLN A 41 -5.72 34.18 -28.57
N GLY A 42 -5.39 33.69 -27.37
CA GLY A 42 -6.03 34.13 -26.12
C GLY A 42 -5.32 33.70 -24.83
N ASP A 43 -4.08 34.14 -24.61
CA ASP A 43 -3.38 33.96 -23.33
C ASP A 43 -4.08 34.69 -22.18
N LYS A 44 -4.32 34.00 -21.05
CA LYS A 44 -4.19 34.56 -19.68
C LYS A 44 -4.38 33.51 -18.56
N GLN A 45 -3.29 33.22 -17.86
CA GLN A 45 -3.28 33.01 -16.40
C GLN A 45 -2.94 34.38 -15.74
N PRO A 46 -3.06 34.56 -14.41
CA PRO A 46 -3.67 33.69 -13.40
C PRO A 46 -4.73 34.40 -12.53
N ASP A 47 -5.47 33.63 -11.74
CA ASP A 47 -6.01 34.11 -10.47
C ASP A 47 -5.83 33.05 -9.38
N VAL A 48 -5.51 33.51 -8.17
CA VAL A 48 -5.30 32.70 -6.97
C VAL A 48 -6.60 32.66 -6.18
N ILE A 49 -7.01 31.49 -5.71
CA ILE A 49 -7.99 31.36 -4.64
C ILE A 49 -7.43 30.42 -3.58
N GLU A 50 -7.45 30.91 -2.34
CA GLU A 50 -6.95 30.24 -1.14
C GLU A 50 -7.95 29.19 -0.62
N ASN A 51 -7.44 28.31 0.25
CA ASN A 51 -8.16 27.55 1.28
C ASN A 51 -9.24 26.54 0.82
N ASP A 52 -8.93 25.26 1.03
CA ASP A 52 -9.64 24.55 2.08
C ASP A 52 -8.67 23.59 2.81
N GLU A 53 -8.21 24.00 4.00
CA GLU A 53 -7.55 23.09 4.93
C GLU A 53 -8.66 22.26 5.60
N THR A 54 -9.01 21.10 5.02
CA THR A 54 -9.76 20.09 5.77
C THR A 54 -8.84 19.42 6.80
N ASP A 55 -8.51 20.18 7.84
CA ASP A 55 -8.12 19.63 9.13
C ASP A 55 -9.24 18.69 9.63
N SER A 56 -8.96 17.39 9.59
CA SER A 56 -9.67 16.40 10.39
C SER A 56 -8.69 15.75 11.35
N GLY A 57 -8.12 16.58 12.23
CA GLY A 57 -8.59 16.56 13.60
C GLY A 57 -8.66 15.17 14.19
N GLY A 58 -7.50 14.64 14.57
CA GLY A 58 -7.43 13.38 15.31
C GLY A 58 -8.13 13.51 16.66
N THR A 59 -9.28 12.84 16.80
CA THR A 59 -9.95 12.70 18.09
C THR A 59 -9.16 11.69 18.92
N ASN A 60 -8.36 12.18 19.86
CA ASN A 60 -7.82 11.36 20.95
C ASN A 60 -8.99 10.99 21.88
N GLU A 61 -9.59 9.82 21.65
CA GLU A 61 -10.45 9.19 22.64
C GLU A 61 -9.63 8.14 23.39
N GLU A 62 -9.28 8.44 24.65
CA GLU A 62 -8.77 7.48 25.62
C GLU A 62 -9.90 6.51 26.02
N ASP A 63 -10.31 5.64 25.10
CA ASP A 63 -11.42 4.72 25.30
C ASP A 63 -10.99 3.44 26.02
N LYS A 64 -11.86 2.94 26.90
CA LYS A 64 -11.55 1.79 27.76
C LYS A 64 -11.73 0.49 26.98
N HIS A 65 -10.67 -0.30 26.93
CA HIS A 65 -10.60 -1.48 26.10
C HIS A 65 -11.32 -2.72 26.66
N ASP A 66 -12.64 -2.60 26.85
CA ASP A 66 -13.52 -3.77 26.86
C ASP A 66 -13.75 -4.19 25.39
N MET A 67 -13.33 -5.41 25.04
CA MET A 67 -13.66 -5.99 23.73
C MET A 67 -15.17 -6.31 23.69
N GLU A 68 -15.98 -5.35 23.25
CA GLU A 68 -17.41 -5.58 23.00
C GLU A 68 -17.58 -6.70 21.97
N GLU A 69 -18.12 -7.83 22.44
CA GLU A 69 -18.48 -8.96 21.62
C GLU A 69 -19.53 -8.50 20.58
N ASN A 70 -19.19 -8.61 19.28
CA ASN A 70 -19.90 -8.09 18.10
C ASN A 70 -19.57 -6.64 17.63
N LYS A 71 -18.51 -5.99 18.13
CA LYS A 71 -17.99 -4.76 17.50
C LYS A 71 -17.44 -5.05 16.09
N GLN A 72 -17.87 -4.29 15.09
CA GLN A 72 -17.38 -4.37 13.70
C GLN A 72 -16.72 -3.06 13.26
N TYR A 73 -15.71 -3.19 12.40
CA TYR A 73 -14.90 -2.10 11.86
C TYR A 73 -14.99 -2.08 10.32
N GLY A 74 -14.74 -0.92 9.71
CA GLY A 74 -14.75 -0.76 8.26
C GLY A 74 -14.47 0.66 7.76
N ASN A 75 -14.15 0.76 6.47
CA ASN A 75 -14.00 1.97 5.67
C ASN A 75 -14.37 1.66 4.20
N ASP A 76 -13.91 2.45 3.22
CA ASP A 76 -14.31 2.31 1.81
C ASP A 76 -13.83 1.02 1.12
N VAL A 77 -12.73 0.43 1.60
CA VAL A 77 -12.11 -0.78 1.02
C VAL A 77 -12.13 -2.00 1.93
N PHE A 78 -12.36 -1.83 3.23
CA PHE A 78 -12.51 -2.90 4.23
C PHE A 78 -13.87 -2.83 4.90
N LYS A 79 -14.58 -3.96 5.07
CA LYS A 79 -15.87 -3.99 5.77
C LYS A 79 -16.11 -5.29 6.51
N GLU A 80 -17.12 -5.27 7.39
CA GLU A 80 -17.52 -6.42 8.21
C GLU A 80 -16.32 -6.98 9.00
N VAL A 81 -15.37 -6.11 9.38
CA VAL A 81 -14.13 -6.54 10.01
C VAL A 81 -14.35 -6.77 11.49
N SER A 82 -13.99 -7.94 12.00
CA SER A 82 -14.14 -8.31 13.41
C SER A 82 -12.88 -9.00 13.93
N VAL A 83 -12.69 -8.93 15.25
CA VAL A 83 -11.63 -9.61 15.99
C VAL A 83 -12.27 -10.72 16.82
N SER A 84 -11.64 -11.89 16.89
CA SER A 84 -12.07 -13.01 17.73
C SER A 84 -10.86 -13.62 18.45
N PRO A 85 -10.84 -13.62 19.79
CA PRO A 85 -9.77 -14.27 20.54
C PRO A 85 -9.88 -15.81 20.47
N LEU A 86 -8.73 -16.47 20.53
CA LEU A 86 -8.61 -17.92 20.62
C LEU A 86 -8.12 -18.35 22.02
N GLU A 87 -8.34 -19.63 22.37
CA GLU A 87 -8.02 -20.17 23.70
C GLU A 87 -6.53 -20.13 24.07
N ASP A 88 -5.64 -20.11 23.08
CA ASP A 88 -4.18 -20.00 23.26
C ASP A 88 -3.67 -18.55 23.39
N GLY A 89 -4.58 -17.59 23.44
CA GLY A 89 -4.29 -16.16 23.54
C GLY A 89 -3.86 -15.51 22.23
N SER A 90 -3.94 -16.20 21.09
CA SER A 90 -3.88 -15.56 19.77
C SER A 90 -5.23 -14.90 19.42
N VAL A 91 -5.26 -14.07 18.37
CA VAL A 91 -6.53 -13.54 17.82
C VAL A 91 -6.62 -13.78 16.33
N VAL A 92 -7.85 -13.88 15.83
CA VAL A 92 -8.15 -13.94 14.40
C VAL A 92 -8.95 -12.72 14.00
N VAL A 93 -8.49 -12.04 12.95
CA VAL A 93 -9.12 -10.86 12.36
C VAL A 93 -9.73 -11.27 11.02
N LYS A 94 -11.05 -11.19 10.91
CA LYS A 94 -11.79 -11.58 9.70
C LYS A 94 -12.51 -10.38 9.12
N GLY A 95 -12.71 -10.36 7.81
CA GLY A 95 -13.48 -9.30 7.15
C GLY A 95 -13.57 -9.49 5.66
N LYS A 96 -13.95 -8.43 4.94
CA LYS A 96 -13.95 -8.38 3.48
C LYS A 96 -13.16 -7.16 2.99
N ALA A 97 -12.30 -7.38 2.01
CA ALA A 97 -11.56 -6.35 1.30
C ALA A 97 -12.11 -6.17 -0.13
N ARG A 98 -11.97 -4.97 -0.68
CA ARG A 98 -12.18 -4.64 -2.10
C ARG A 98 -11.08 -3.65 -2.49
N VAL A 99 -9.92 -4.20 -2.82
CA VAL A 99 -8.69 -3.45 -3.12
C VAL A 99 -8.22 -3.76 -4.55
N PHE A 100 -7.48 -2.82 -5.15
CA PHE A 100 -6.93 -3.00 -6.49
C PHE A 100 -5.95 -4.19 -6.50
N GLU A 101 -6.02 -5.03 -7.54
CA GLU A 101 -5.26 -6.29 -7.68
C GLU A 101 -5.40 -7.31 -6.53
N GLY A 102 -6.26 -7.05 -5.54
CA GLY A 102 -6.51 -7.94 -4.41
C GLY A 102 -5.43 -7.92 -3.34
N VAL A 103 -4.49 -6.97 -3.38
CA VAL A 103 -3.40 -6.88 -2.39
C VAL A 103 -3.67 -5.75 -1.42
N PHE A 104 -3.55 -6.05 -0.12
CA PHE A 104 -3.47 -5.05 0.94
C PHE A 104 -2.42 -5.44 1.97
N GLN A 105 -1.99 -4.44 2.75
CA GLN A 105 -1.00 -4.59 3.79
C GLN A 105 -1.66 -4.61 5.17
N TYR A 106 -1.01 -5.26 6.13
CA TYR A 106 -1.38 -5.16 7.52
C TYR A 106 -0.16 -5.05 8.43
N ALA A 107 -0.29 -4.31 9.52
CA ALA A 107 0.73 -4.17 10.55
C ALA A 107 0.14 -4.38 11.93
N VAL A 108 0.80 -5.17 12.79
CA VAL A 108 0.49 -5.29 14.21
C VAL A 108 1.41 -4.33 14.96
N ILE A 109 0.82 -3.42 15.73
CA ILE A 109 1.50 -2.26 16.32
C ILE A 109 1.23 -2.23 17.82
N SER A 110 2.23 -1.82 18.61
CA SER A 110 2.06 -1.48 20.03
C SER A 110 2.57 -0.05 20.26
N GLY A 111 1.65 0.88 20.49
CA GLY A 111 1.97 2.32 20.54
C GLY A 111 2.61 2.82 19.25
N THR A 112 3.93 3.03 19.26
CA THR A 112 4.72 3.47 18.09
C THR A 112 5.61 2.37 17.49
N GLU A 113 5.59 1.15 18.05
CA GLU A 113 6.44 0.04 17.62
C GLU A 113 5.68 -0.91 16.70
N ILE A 114 6.18 -1.11 15.48
CA ILE A 114 5.68 -2.14 14.56
C ILE A 114 6.25 -3.49 15.00
N LEU A 115 5.37 -4.41 15.40
CA LEU A 115 5.72 -5.76 15.87
C LEU A 115 5.77 -6.77 14.73
N LEU A 116 4.91 -6.57 13.73
CA LEU A 116 4.80 -7.35 12.49
C LEU A 116 4.28 -6.43 11.40
N GLU A 117 4.82 -6.53 10.18
CA GLU A 117 4.21 -5.98 8.97
C GLU A 117 4.24 -7.05 7.88
N ASN A 118 3.14 -7.20 7.16
CA ASN A 118 3.00 -8.18 6.08
C ASN A 118 1.88 -7.76 5.11
N HIS A 119 1.56 -8.63 4.15
CA HIS A 119 0.53 -8.44 3.13
C HIS A 119 -0.47 -9.61 3.13
N TYR A 120 -1.64 -9.36 2.56
CA TYR A 120 -2.67 -10.37 2.33
C TYR A 120 -3.17 -10.27 0.88
N GLN A 121 -3.34 -11.43 0.23
CA GLN A 121 -3.88 -11.54 -1.13
C GLN A 121 -5.32 -12.05 -1.07
N THR A 122 -6.22 -11.32 -1.73
CA THR A 122 -7.61 -11.70 -2.00
C THR A 122 -7.87 -11.70 -3.51
N GLU A 123 -9.10 -11.99 -3.92
CA GLU A 123 -9.57 -11.56 -5.25
C GLU A 123 -9.59 -10.02 -5.33
N GLY A 124 -9.33 -9.46 -6.51
CA GLY A 124 -9.27 -8.02 -6.72
C GLY A 124 -10.63 -7.33 -6.87
N ALA A 125 -10.62 -6.02 -6.68
CA ALA A 125 -11.73 -5.14 -7.06
C ALA A 125 -12.14 -5.36 -8.54
N PRO A 126 -13.44 -5.26 -8.89
CA PRO A 126 -14.51 -4.63 -8.12
C PRO A 126 -15.20 -5.52 -7.08
N ALA A 127 -14.87 -6.80 -7.00
CA ALA A 127 -15.48 -7.73 -6.06
C ALA A 127 -15.07 -7.46 -4.60
N TRP A 128 -15.94 -7.82 -3.67
CA TRP A 128 -15.58 -7.94 -2.24
C TRP A 128 -15.15 -9.37 -1.97
N ALA A 129 -13.96 -9.55 -1.38
CA ALA A 129 -13.36 -10.83 -1.11
C ALA A 129 -13.05 -10.98 0.38
N SER A 130 -13.31 -12.15 0.95
CA SER A 130 -13.07 -12.40 2.38
C SER A 130 -11.57 -12.58 2.69
N PHE A 131 -11.15 -12.13 3.87
CA PHE A 131 -9.81 -12.39 4.42
C PHE A 131 -9.89 -12.92 5.86
N GLU A 132 -8.84 -13.61 6.29
CA GLU A 132 -8.67 -14.14 7.64
C GLU A 132 -7.20 -14.08 8.05
N ILE A 133 -6.86 -13.17 8.97
CA ILE A 133 -5.51 -12.94 9.46
C ILE A 133 -5.41 -13.49 10.89
N ALA A 134 -4.52 -14.45 11.12
CA ALA A 134 -4.17 -14.90 12.47
C ALA A 134 -3.00 -14.07 13.02
N ILE A 135 -3.11 -13.64 14.28
CA ILE A 135 -2.08 -12.90 15.00
C ILE A 135 -1.65 -13.73 16.22
N ASP A 136 -0.45 -14.28 16.15
CA ASP A 136 0.14 -15.09 17.22
C ASP A 136 0.20 -14.33 18.55
N ASN A 137 -0.02 -15.06 19.66
CA ASN A 137 0.03 -14.52 21.02
C ASN A 137 1.35 -13.79 21.37
N GLN A 138 2.46 -14.11 20.72
CA GLN A 138 3.76 -13.44 20.89
C GLN A 138 3.67 -11.92 20.64
N PHE A 139 2.85 -11.48 19.68
CA PHE A 139 2.66 -10.08 19.34
C PHE A 139 1.67 -9.37 20.29
N LEU A 140 0.89 -10.13 21.07
CA LEU A 140 -0.15 -9.64 21.98
C LEU A 140 0.32 -9.56 23.44
N THR A 141 1.62 -9.80 23.68
CA THR A 141 2.26 -9.73 25.01
C THR A 141 2.42 -8.30 25.54
N LYS A 142 2.31 -7.28 24.67
CA LYS A 142 2.40 -5.85 25.02
C LYS A 142 1.02 -5.25 25.31
N GLU A 143 0.99 -3.99 25.71
CA GLU A 143 -0.24 -3.19 25.90
C GLU A 143 -0.47 -2.27 24.68
N GLN A 144 -1.69 -1.77 24.52
CA GLN A 144 -2.08 -0.86 23.41
C GLN A 144 -1.75 -1.48 22.04
N VAL A 145 -2.13 -2.74 21.85
CA VAL A 145 -1.89 -3.50 20.64
C VAL A 145 -3.06 -3.30 19.67
N SER A 146 -2.75 -2.91 18.45
CA SER A 146 -3.70 -2.78 17.34
C SER A 146 -3.21 -3.50 16.09
N ILE A 147 -4.13 -3.73 15.16
CA ILE A 147 -3.81 -4.04 13.76
C ILE A 147 -4.26 -2.88 12.88
N GLU A 148 -3.38 -2.39 12.02
CA GLU A 148 -3.76 -1.56 10.87
C GLU A 148 -3.94 -2.43 9.64
N LEU A 149 -5.02 -2.24 8.91
CA LEU A 149 -5.19 -2.69 7.52
C LEU A 149 -5.07 -1.47 6.61
N PHE A 150 -4.29 -1.52 5.54
CA PHE A 150 -4.06 -0.36 4.66
C PHE A 150 -3.61 -0.77 3.26
N VAL A 151 -3.61 0.17 2.32
CA VAL A 151 -3.04 0.01 0.98
C VAL A 151 -1.86 0.98 0.82
N TYR A 152 -0.85 0.62 0.02
CA TYR A 152 0.18 1.59 -0.38
C TYR A 152 -0.22 2.26 -1.69
N SER A 153 -0.25 3.59 -1.68
CA SER A 153 -0.42 4.42 -2.86
C SER A 153 0.68 4.13 -3.89
N ALA A 154 0.29 3.67 -5.09
CA ALA A 154 1.22 3.46 -6.20
C ALA A 154 1.86 4.76 -6.75
N LYS A 155 1.36 5.93 -6.33
CA LYS A 155 1.84 7.25 -6.77
C LYS A 155 3.06 7.73 -5.98
N ASP A 156 3.07 7.50 -4.67
CA ASP A 156 4.00 8.11 -3.72
C ASP A 156 4.40 7.20 -2.54
N GLY A 157 3.84 5.99 -2.45
CA GLY A 157 4.14 5.05 -1.36
C GLY A 157 3.49 5.39 -0.02
N ALA A 158 2.62 6.41 0.05
CA ALA A 158 1.88 6.71 1.28
C ALA A 158 0.90 5.58 1.63
N LYS A 159 0.65 5.36 2.93
CA LYS A 159 -0.48 4.53 3.38
C LYS A 159 -1.80 5.24 3.04
N THR A 160 -2.72 4.53 2.40
CA THR A 160 -4.10 4.97 2.15
C THR A 160 -5.08 3.97 2.75
N ASP A 161 -6.35 4.38 2.87
CA ASP A 161 -7.46 3.51 3.29
C ASP A 161 -7.20 2.80 4.63
N ILE A 162 -6.52 3.49 5.54
CA ILE A 162 -6.10 2.93 6.83
C ILE A 162 -7.34 2.61 7.67
N LEU A 163 -7.40 1.38 8.19
CA LEU A 163 -8.35 0.93 9.18
C LEU A 163 -7.59 0.40 10.40
N THR A 164 -7.54 1.20 11.46
CA THR A 164 -6.94 0.80 12.74
C THR A 164 -7.98 0.09 13.60
N ILE A 165 -7.68 -1.14 13.99
CA ILE A 165 -8.55 -2.01 14.81
C ILE A 165 -7.78 -2.33 16.08
N PRO A 166 -8.20 -1.82 17.25
CA PRO A 166 -7.52 -2.10 18.49
C PRO A 166 -7.90 -3.50 19.01
N ILE A 167 -6.90 -4.21 19.54
CA ILE A 167 -6.97 -5.62 19.97
C ILE A 167 -6.89 -5.71 21.50
N LYS A 168 -5.99 -4.95 22.13
CA LYS A 168 -5.72 -5.02 23.57
C LYS A 168 -5.23 -3.67 24.12
#